data_AF-A0A349TK62-F1
#
_entry.id   AF-A0A349TK62-F1
#
_cell.length_a   1.000
_cell.length_b   1.000
_cell.length_c   1.000
_cell.angle_alpha   90.00
_cell.angle_beta   90.00
_cell.angle_gamma   90.00
#
_symmetry.space_group_name_H-M   'P 1'
#
loop_
_entity.id
_entity.type
_entity.pdbx_description
1 polymer ?
#
loop_
_entity_poly.entity_id
_entity_poly.type
_entity_poly.pdbx_seq_one_letter_code
_entity_poly.pdbx_strand_id
1 'polypeptide(L)'
;MKNLIQKNIREIIPGSAVLVLRTYENKSGMVFSYRLRIRNQQQSKYQYLSLKATNERDAVLEAFEVYKDIADSLKKGAPVAADRKKLGTYIKIFMDHMEIRRKNGYCTQHRVVCVRQLLVSLENFAKYKRNIDIRNLVTAYEGEYADWRDKQLANLTGKKLTARSRNNEYQVHRQFFQYLKNKLNAIEYVPSLLKVKVEQTNHPFPQEKYNALLKASRDAINDCVNYKTKWNWMVMRTVILLMHGTGCRVTEAKNLRWGDIKHNKRRDLSEIYFHGKGKE
;
A
#
# COMPACT_ATOMS: atom_id res chain seq x y z
N MET A 1 -0.59 5.73 -39.38
CA MET A 1 -1.89 5.11 -39.68
C MET A 1 -2.62 6.04 -40.62
N LYS A 2 -2.67 5.73 -41.93
CA LYS A 2 -3.03 6.71 -42.96
C LYS A 2 -4.51 6.75 -43.36
N ASN A 3 -5.34 5.77 -43.02
CA ASN A 3 -6.80 5.86 -43.21
C ASN A 3 -7.55 5.12 -42.09
N LEU A 4 -8.29 5.87 -41.27
CA LEU A 4 -9.17 5.32 -40.24
C LEU A 4 -10.60 5.77 -40.54
N ILE A 5 -11.44 4.84 -40.95
CA ILE A 5 -12.85 5.11 -41.25
C ILE A 5 -13.70 4.46 -40.15
N GLN A 6 -14.59 5.24 -39.55
CA GLN A 6 -15.57 4.76 -38.59
C GLN A 6 -16.98 5.02 -39.13
N LYS A 7 -17.78 3.97 -39.22
CA LYS A 7 -19.18 4.05 -39.64
C LYS A 7 -20.07 3.54 -38.51
N ASN A 8 -21.04 4.35 -38.08
CA ASN A 8 -22.08 3.88 -37.17
C ASN A 8 -23.00 2.94 -37.94
N ILE A 9 -23.19 1.72 -37.43
CA ILE A 9 -24.01 0.70 -38.08
C ILE A 9 -25.42 0.75 -37.50
N ARG A 10 -25.52 0.61 -36.18
CA ARG A 10 -26.79 0.46 -35.49
C ARG A 10 -26.73 0.99 -34.07
N GLU A 11 -27.81 1.61 -33.60
CA GLU A 11 -27.98 1.88 -32.17
C GLU A 11 -28.41 0.59 -31.47
N ILE A 12 -27.61 0.15 -30.49
CA ILE A 12 -27.91 -1.03 -29.67
C ILE A 12 -28.86 -0.62 -28.55
N ILE A 13 -28.54 0.50 -27.89
CA ILE A 13 -29.41 1.16 -26.91
C ILE A 13 -29.53 2.63 -27.31
N PRO A 14 -30.75 3.14 -27.54
CA PRO A 14 -30.98 4.54 -27.92
C PRO A 14 -30.25 5.52 -27.00
N GLY A 15 -29.47 6.43 -27.60
CA GLY A 15 -28.74 7.49 -26.89
C GLY A 15 -27.58 7.05 -25.99
N SER A 16 -27.34 5.74 -25.81
CA SER A 16 -26.37 5.21 -24.84
C SER A 16 -25.29 4.35 -25.46
N ALA A 17 -25.64 3.45 -26.39
CA ALA A 17 -24.69 2.51 -27.00
C ALA A 17 -24.93 2.33 -28.50
N VAL A 18 -23.85 2.48 -29.28
CA VAL A 18 -23.87 2.42 -30.74
C VAL A 18 -22.84 1.41 -31.23
N LEU A 19 -23.24 0.52 -32.12
CA LEU A 19 -22.35 -0.38 -32.85
C LEU A 19 -21.66 0.41 -33.98
N VAL A 20 -20.34 0.33 -34.02
CA VAL A 20 -19.47 1.06 -34.96
C VAL A 20 -18.60 0.06 -35.72
N LEU A 21 -18.60 0.15 -37.04
CA LEU A 21 -17.62 -0.52 -37.90
C LEU A 21 -16.37 0.35 -37.96
N ARG A 22 -15.22 -0.20 -37.57
CA ARG A 22 -13.92 0.44 -37.71
C ARG A 22 -13.14 -0.25 -38.81
N THR A 23 -12.86 0.46 -39.89
CA THR A 23 -11.97 0.02 -40.97
C THR A 23 -10.63 0.72 -40.84
N TYR A 24 -9.54 -0.04 -40.86
CA TYR A 24 -8.19 0.47 -40.70
C TYR A 24 -7.19 -0.34 -41.52
N GLU A 25 -6.11 0.32 -41.92
CA GLU A 25 -5.03 -0.30 -42.70
C GLU A 25 -3.99 -0.96 -41.79
N ASN A 26 -3.70 -2.23 -42.04
CA ASN A 26 -2.62 -3.00 -41.41
C ASN A 26 -1.54 -3.35 -42.46
N LYS A 27 -0.42 -3.95 -42.03
CA LYS A 27 0.69 -4.36 -42.93
C LYS A 27 0.25 -5.29 -44.09
N SER A 28 -0.89 -5.96 -43.95
CA SER A 28 -1.46 -6.92 -44.92
C SER A 28 -2.63 -6.35 -45.73
N GLY A 29 -2.98 -5.06 -45.57
CA GLY A 29 -4.10 -4.42 -46.26
C GLY A 29 -5.18 -3.85 -45.32
N MET A 30 -6.35 -3.52 -45.89
CA MET A 30 -7.52 -2.99 -45.17
C MET A 30 -8.19 -4.09 -44.34
N VAL A 31 -8.35 -3.85 -43.05
CA VAL A 31 -9.02 -4.76 -42.09
C VAL A 31 -10.17 -4.02 -41.42
N PHE A 32 -11.28 -4.71 -41.15
CA PHE A 32 -12.40 -4.16 -40.39
C PHE A 32 -12.55 -4.85 -39.03
N SER A 33 -13.12 -4.13 -38.07
CA SER A 33 -13.45 -4.64 -36.74
C SER A 33 -14.72 -3.97 -36.22
N TYR A 34 -15.58 -4.72 -35.54
CA TYR A 34 -16.76 -4.17 -34.88
C TYR A 34 -16.40 -3.65 -33.49
N ARG A 35 -17.01 -2.53 -33.11
CA ARG A 35 -16.82 -1.91 -31.80
C ARG A 35 -18.13 -1.43 -31.22
N LEU A 36 -18.31 -1.60 -29.92
CA LEU A 36 -19.37 -0.96 -29.17
C LEU A 36 -18.88 0.38 -28.64
N ARG A 37 -19.48 1.48 -29.10
CA ARG A 37 -19.26 2.83 -28.58
C ARG A 37 -20.31 3.14 -27.53
N ILE A 38 -19.89 3.47 -26.33
CA ILE A 38 -20.75 3.72 -25.19
C ILE A 38 -20.52 5.13 -24.66
N ARG A 39 -21.59 5.87 -24.44
CA ARG A 39 -21.51 7.17 -23.78
C ARG A 39 -21.57 6.97 -22.27
N ASN A 40 -20.47 7.26 -21.57
CA ASN A 40 -20.52 7.35 -20.11
C ASN A 40 -21.07 8.74 -19.73
N GLN A 41 -22.31 8.78 -19.25
CA GLN A 41 -23.00 10.03 -18.93
C GLN A 41 -22.32 10.81 -17.78
N GLN A 42 -21.73 10.13 -16.80
CA GLN A 42 -21.08 10.79 -15.67
C GLN A 42 -19.72 11.40 -16.03
N GLN A 43 -19.00 10.80 -16.98
CA GLN A 43 -17.66 11.24 -17.38
C GLN A 43 -17.66 12.08 -18.67
N SER A 44 -18.82 12.28 -19.30
CA SER A 44 -19.00 12.97 -20.59
C SER A 44 -18.03 12.51 -21.68
N LYS A 45 -17.66 11.22 -21.67
CA LYS A 45 -16.69 10.61 -22.58
C LYS A 45 -17.27 9.39 -23.27
N TYR A 46 -16.88 9.20 -24.52
CA TYR A 46 -17.16 7.97 -25.26
C TYR A 46 -16.10 6.91 -24.94
N GLN A 47 -16.55 5.72 -24.61
CA GLN A 47 -15.72 4.53 -24.40
C GLN A 47 -15.96 3.55 -25.56
N TYR A 48 -14.91 2.87 -25.99
CA TYR A 48 -14.96 1.96 -27.13
C TYR A 48 -14.53 0.56 -26.69
N LEU A 49 -15.36 -0.44 -26.98
CA LEU A 49 -15.09 -1.86 -26.74
C LEU A 49 -14.96 -2.56 -28.07
N SER A 50 -13.85 -3.26 -28.31
CA SER A 50 -13.70 -4.10 -29.50
C SER A 50 -14.47 -5.39 -29.31
N LEU A 51 -15.26 -5.77 -30.31
CA LEU A 51 -16.00 -7.03 -30.37
C LEU A 51 -15.18 -8.07 -31.16
N LYS A 52 -15.38 -9.35 -30.87
CA LYS A 52 -14.70 -10.46 -31.56
C LYS A 52 -15.44 -10.90 -32.83
N ALA A 53 -16.72 -10.58 -32.95
CA ALA A 53 -17.54 -10.94 -34.08
C ALA A 53 -16.95 -10.45 -35.42
N THR A 54 -17.08 -11.29 -36.44
CA THR A 54 -16.68 -11.01 -37.84
C THR A 54 -17.86 -10.57 -38.71
N ASN A 55 -19.10 -10.79 -38.24
CA ASN A 55 -20.33 -10.52 -38.97
C ASN A 55 -21.22 -9.55 -38.18
N GLU A 56 -22.05 -8.76 -38.88
CA GLU A 56 -22.91 -7.76 -38.24
C GLU A 56 -23.92 -8.40 -37.27
N ARG A 57 -24.56 -9.51 -37.66
CA ARG A 57 -25.57 -10.19 -36.83
C ARG A 57 -24.98 -10.65 -35.50
N ASP A 58 -23.81 -11.27 -35.54
CA ASP A 58 -23.11 -11.76 -34.34
C ASP A 58 -22.57 -10.58 -33.52
N ALA A 59 -22.12 -9.52 -34.18
CA ALA A 59 -21.66 -8.30 -33.52
C ALA A 59 -22.78 -7.59 -32.77
N VAL A 60 -24.02 -7.62 -33.27
CA VAL A 60 -25.18 -7.09 -32.56
C VAL A 60 -25.47 -7.91 -31.30
N LEU A 61 -25.47 -9.24 -31.39
CA LEU A 61 -25.68 -10.11 -30.24
C LEU A 61 -24.58 -9.95 -29.18
N GLU A 62 -23.32 -10.00 -29.59
CA GLU A 62 -22.17 -9.78 -28.71
C GLU A 62 -22.22 -8.38 -28.07
N ALA A 63 -22.62 -7.36 -28.83
CA ALA A 63 -22.78 -6.01 -28.29
C ALA A 63 -23.88 -5.93 -27.22
N PHE A 64 -24.99 -6.64 -27.37
CA PHE A 64 -26.04 -6.69 -26.35
C PHE A 64 -25.58 -7.40 -25.08
N GLU A 65 -24.90 -8.54 -25.20
CA GLU A 65 -24.34 -9.26 -24.05
C GLU A 65 -23.31 -8.40 -23.30
N VAL A 66 -22.34 -7.86 -24.05
CA VAL A 66 -21.32 -6.98 -23.47
C VAL A 66 -21.96 -5.76 -22.81
N TYR A 67 -22.99 -5.16 -23.41
CA TYR A 67 -23.70 -4.03 -22.81
C TYR A 67 -24.44 -4.43 -21.52
N LYS A 68 -25.09 -5.59 -21.50
CA LYS A 68 -25.80 -6.10 -20.31
C LYS A 68 -24.84 -6.26 -19.13
N ASP A 69 -23.65 -6.81 -19.35
CA ASP A 69 -22.63 -7.03 -18.31
C ASP A 69 -22.07 -5.72 -17.72
N ILE A 70 -22.03 -4.65 -18.52
CA ILE A 70 -21.44 -3.37 -18.13
C ILE A 70 -22.48 -2.31 -17.76
N ALA A 71 -23.76 -2.52 -18.04
CA ALA A 71 -24.83 -1.55 -17.82
C ALA A 71 -24.88 -1.08 -16.35
N ASP A 72 -24.77 -2.01 -15.41
CA ASP A 72 -24.76 -1.69 -13.98
C ASP A 72 -23.48 -0.96 -13.55
N SER A 73 -22.34 -1.30 -14.16
CA SER A 73 -21.08 -0.58 -13.95
C SER A 73 -21.12 0.84 -14.51
N LEU A 74 -21.77 1.05 -15.65
CA LEU A 74 -21.97 2.36 -16.28
C LEU A 74 -22.89 3.25 -15.45
N LYS A 75 -24.01 2.71 -14.95
CA LYS A 75 -24.91 3.43 -14.01
C LYS A 75 -24.17 3.91 -12.76
N LYS A 76 -23.24 3.09 -12.25
CA LYS A 76 -22.38 3.41 -11.10
C LYS A 76 -21.18 4.31 -11.43
N GLY A 77 -21.01 4.74 -12.69
CA GLY A 77 -19.94 5.65 -13.10
C GLY A 77 -18.56 5.01 -13.30
N ALA A 78 -18.47 3.68 -13.28
CA ALA A 78 -17.20 3.00 -13.35
C ALA A 78 -16.64 2.96 -14.80
N PRO A 79 -15.31 3.05 -14.98
CA PRO A 79 -14.69 2.98 -16.31
C PRO A 79 -14.83 1.58 -16.94
N VAL A 80 -15.24 1.53 -18.22
CA VAL A 80 -15.44 0.27 -18.96
C VAL A 80 -14.26 -0.05 -19.90
N ALA A 81 -13.81 -1.31 -19.78
CA ALA A 81 -12.74 -2.09 -20.44
C ALA A 81 -11.40 -1.45 -20.85
N ALA A 82 -11.36 -0.36 -21.62
CA ALA A 82 -10.10 0.19 -22.15
C ALA A 82 -9.41 1.19 -21.19
N ASP A 83 -10.17 1.79 -20.28
CA ASP A 83 -9.67 2.72 -19.26
C ASP A 83 -9.32 2.02 -17.93
N ARG A 84 -9.30 0.67 -17.93
CA ARG A 84 -8.93 -0.13 -16.75
C ARG A 84 -7.43 -0.03 -16.54
N LYS A 85 -7.04 0.98 -15.76
CA LYS A 85 -5.67 1.20 -15.30
C LYS A 85 -5.12 -0.08 -14.64
N LYS A 86 -3.86 -0.42 -14.93
CA LYS A 86 -3.17 -1.53 -14.26
C LYS A 86 -2.94 -1.18 -12.78
N LEU A 87 -2.73 -2.20 -11.94
CA LEU A 87 -2.45 -2.03 -10.51
C LEU A 87 -1.36 -0.97 -10.25
N GLY A 88 -0.26 -1.00 -11.01
CA GLY A 88 0.85 -0.06 -10.84
C GLY A 88 0.43 1.41 -10.98
N THR A 89 -0.52 1.72 -11.86
CA THR A 89 -1.06 3.07 -12.01
C THR A 89 -1.87 3.48 -10.78
N TYR A 90 -2.70 2.58 -10.24
CA TYR A 90 -3.44 2.84 -9.00
C TYR A 90 -2.52 3.01 -7.80
N ILE A 91 -1.46 2.21 -7.70
CA ILE A 91 -0.43 2.35 -6.67
C ILE A 91 0.24 3.72 -6.79
N LYS A 92 0.60 4.17 -8.00
CA LYS A 92 1.19 5.50 -8.20
C LYS A 92 0.25 6.61 -7.67
N ILE A 93 -1.01 6.59 -8.08
CA ILE A 93 -2.02 7.56 -7.63
C ILE A 93 -2.18 7.52 -6.10
N PHE A 94 -2.18 6.34 -5.49
CA PHE A 94 -2.25 6.20 -4.04
C PHE A 94 -1.01 6.76 -3.34
N MET A 95 0.17 6.53 -3.89
CA MET A 95 1.42 7.06 -3.34
C MET A 95 1.49 8.59 -3.46
N ASP A 96 0.99 9.17 -4.55
CA ASP A 96 0.86 10.63 -4.70
C ASP A 96 -0.07 11.21 -3.61
N HIS A 97 -1.19 10.54 -3.33
CA HIS A 97 -2.06 10.89 -2.21
C HIS A 97 -1.37 10.75 -0.85
N MET A 98 -0.55 9.72 -0.63
CA MET A 98 0.24 9.57 0.60
C MET A 98 1.27 10.70 0.76
N GLU A 99 1.85 11.18 -0.34
CA GLU A 99 2.78 12.31 -0.34
C GLU A 99 2.07 13.63 -0.01
N ILE A 100 0.86 13.85 -0.52
CA ILE A 100 0.01 14.99 -0.13
C ILE A 100 -0.28 14.94 1.38
N ARG A 101 -0.63 13.77 1.91
CA ARG A 101 -0.86 13.60 3.36
C ARG A 101 0.37 13.94 4.19
N ARG A 102 1.56 13.60 3.69
CA ARG A 102 2.83 13.96 4.34
C ARG A 102 3.05 15.46 4.33
N LYS A 103 2.87 16.12 3.18
CA LYS A 103 3.01 17.59 3.04
C LYS A 103 2.07 18.33 4.00
N ASN A 104 0.88 17.79 4.21
CA ASN A 104 -0.11 18.35 5.13
C ASN A 104 0.09 17.93 6.60
N GLY A 105 1.20 17.28 6.95
CA GLY A 105 1.52 16.90 8.33
C GLY A 105 0.78 15.67 8.90
N TYR A 106 -0.09 15.01 8.12
CA TYR A 106 -0.83 13.83 8.58
C TYR A 106 0.03 12.57 8.74
N CYS A 107 1.21 12.53 8.13
CA CYS A 107 2.15 11.41 8.27
C CYS A 107 3.60 11.83 8.09
N THR A 108 4.52 10.99 8.58
CA THR A 108 5.96 11.20 8.42
C THR A 108 6.48 10.67 7.10
N GLN A 109 7.62 11.16 6.62
CA GLN A 109 8.30 10.63 5.42
C GLN A 109 8.54 9.12 5.52
N HIS A 110 9.01 8.67 6.68
CA HIS A 110 9.25 7.26 6.95
C HIS A 110 7.98 6.41 6.74
N ARG A 111 6.80 6.93 7.11
CA ARG A 111 5.54 6.22 6.89
C ARG A 111 5.25 6.01 5.39
N VAL A 112 5.51 7.00 4.55
CA VAL A 112 5.33 6.90 3.08
C VAL A 112 6.23 5.81 2.51
N VAL A 113 7.50 5.79 2.93
CA VAL A 113 8.48 4.78 2.51
C VAL A 113 8.03 3.37 2.92
N CYS A 114 7.63 3.17 4.17
CA CYS A 114 7.13 1.88 4.64
C CYS A 114 5.89 1.41 3.86
N VAL A 115 4.95 2.31 3.57
CA VAL A 115 3.75 1.99 2.80
C VAL A 115 4.11 1.50 1.40
N ARG A 116 5.04 2.18 0.71
CA ARG A 116 5.51 1.74 -0.62
C ARG A 116 6.14 0.36 -0.56
N GLN A 117 7.00 0.11 0.43
CA GLN A 117 7.68 -1.18 0.60
C GLN A 117 6.67 -2.33 0.82
N LEU A 118 5.64 -2.09 1.65
CA LEU A 118 4.63 -3.11 1.93
C LEU A 118 3.75 -3.42 0.71
N LEU A 119 3.48 -2.43 -0.15
CA LEU A 119 2.73 -2.62 -1.40
C LEU A 119 3.46 -3.45 -2.47
N VAL A 120 4.78 -3.62 -2.36
CA VAL A 120 5.54 -4.46 -3.31
C VAL A 120 5.04 -5.90 -3.30
N SER A 121 4.60 -6.39 -2.13
CA SER A 121 4.03 -7.74 -2.02
C SER A 121 2.74 -7.89 -2.84
N LEU A 122 1.90 -6.85 -2.90
CA LEU A 122 0.70 -6.81 -3.74
C LEU A 122 1.05 -6.75 -5.24
N GLU A 123 2.07 -5.97 -5.61
CA GLU A 123 2.59 -5.94 -7.00
C GLU A 123 3.08 -7.32 -7.44
N ASN A 124 3.79 -8.04 -6.56
CA ASN A 124 4.29 -9.39 -6.85
C ASN A 124 3.15 -10.41 -6.97
N PHE A 125 2.12 -10.30 -6.14
CA PHE A 125 0.92 -11.14 -6.26
C PHE A 125 0.18 -10.89 -7.59
N ALA A 126 0.02 -9.62 -7.97
CA ALA A 126 -0.59 -9.29 -9.25
C ALA A 126 0.22 -9.85 -10.43
N LYS A 127 1.55 -9.80 -10.39
CA LYS A 127 2.42 -10.44 -11.39
C LYS A 127 2.22 -11.95 -11.45
N TYR A 128 2.13 -12.62 -10.28
CA TYR A 128 1.82 -14.05 -10.20
C TYR A 128 0.48 -14.39 -10.87
N LYS A 129 -0.52 -13.51 -10.71
CA LYS A 129 -1.82 -13.59 -11.39
C LYS A 129 -1.83 -13.04 -12.82
N ARG A 130 -0.66 -12.87 -13.46
CA ARG A 130 -0.53 -12.37 -14.85
C ARG A 130 -1.11 -10.96 -15.06
N ASN A 131 -1.05 -10.11 -14.04
CA ASN A 131 -1.51 -8.73 -14.03
C ASN A 131 -2.97 -8.56 -14.47
N ILE A 132 -3.86 -9.38 -13.89
CA ILE A 132 -5.32 -9.18 -13.99
C ILE A 132 -5.73 -7.76 -13.59
N ASP A 133 -6.89 -7.36 -14.07
CA ASP A 133 -7.49 -6.07 -13.73
C ASP A 133 -7.78 -5.96 -12.23
N ILE A 134 -7.91 -4.71 -11.77
CA ILE A 134 -8.03 -4.42 -10.34
C ILE A 134 -9.26 -5.06 -9.68
N ARG A 135 -10.36 -5.27 -10.42
CA ARG A 135 -11.58 -5.88 -9.85
C ARG A 135 -11.39 -7.36 -9.64
N ASN A 136 -10.89 -8.06 -10.66
CA ASN A 136 -10.55 -9.47 -10.54
C ASN A 136 -9.41 -9.70 -9.53
N LEU A 137 -8.48 -8.75 -9.39
CA LEU A 137 -7.44 -8.81 -8.37
C LEU A 137 -8.01 -8.80 -6.95
N VAL A 138 -9.08 -8.04 -6.68
CA VAL A 138 -9.72 -8.02 -5.36
C VAL A 138 -10.26 -9.40 -5.00
N THR A 139 -11.00 -10.03 -5.92
CA THR A 139 -11.54 -11.39 -5.73
C THR A 139 -10.43 -12.42 -5.55
N ALA A 140 -9.39 -12.39 -6.40
CA ALA A 140 -8.25 -13.28 -6.28
C ALA A 140 -7.46 -13.06 -4.98
N TYR A 141 -7.39 -11.81 -4.52
CA TYR A 141 -6.70 -11.46 -3.29
C TYR A 141 -7.39 -12.07 -2.07
N GLU A 142 -8.71 -11.98 -1.99
CA GLU A 142 -9.48 -12.51 -0.86
C GLU A 142 -9.41 -14.04 -0.75
N GLY A 143 -9.42 -14.75 -1.89
CA GLY A 143 -9.35 -16.22 -1.90
C GLY A 143 -7.95 -16.80 -1.76
N GLU A 144 -6.93 -16.15 -2.35
CA GLU A 144 -5.65 -16.85 -2.59
C GLU A 144 -4.41 -16.12 -2.07
N TYR A 145 -4.51 -14.84 -1.70
CA TYR A 145 -3.32 -14.07 -1.32
C TYR A 145 -2.65 -14.62 -0.06
N ALA A 146 -3.44 -15.02 0.94
CA ALA A 146 -2.90 -15.56 2.20
C ALA A 146 -2.09 -16.84 1.95
N ASP A 147 -2.69 -17.80 1.24
CA ASP A 147 -2.03 -19.07 0.90
C ASP A 147 -0.81 -18.89 0.00
N TRP A 148 -0.87 -17.92 -0.92
CA TRP A 148 0.28 -17.55 -1.74
C TRP A 148 1.40 -16.94 -0.89
N ARG A 149 1.07 -16.04 0.04
CA ARG A 149 2.07 -15.35 0.87
C ARG A 149 2.72 -16.28 1.89
N ASP A 150 2.00 -17.29 2.37
CA ASP A 150 2.50 -18.28 3.34
C ASP A 150 3.58 -19.21 2.77
N LYS A 151 3.60 -19.39 1.45
CA LYS A 151 4.63 -20.14 0.73
C LYS A 151 5.93 -19.35 0.55
N GLN A 152 5.93 -18.04 0.84
CA GLN A 152 7.06 -17.16 0.58
C GLN A 152 7.99 -17.00 1.79
N LEU A 153 9.26 -16.84 1.47
CA LEU A 153 10.33 -16.61 2.45
C LEU A 153 10.76 -15.14 2.42
N ALA A 154 11.30 -14.67 3.53
CA ALA A 154 11.91 -13.35 3.60
C ALA A 154 13.21 -13.33 2.80
N ASN A 155 13.33 -12.40 1.84
CA ASN A 155 14.47 -12.33 0.92
C ASN A 155 15.84 -12.28 1.63
N LEU A 156 15.94 -11.55 2.74
CA LEU A 156 17.20 -11.33 3.45
C LEU A 156 17.62 -12.51 4.35
N THR A 157 16.65 -13.19 4.95
CA THR A 157 16.92 -14.19 6.00
C THR A 157 16.61 -15.61 5.57
N GLY A 158 15.91 -15.81 4.44
CA GLY A 158 15.41 -17.11 4.01
C GLY A 158 14.37 -17.74 4.95
N LYS A 159 13.94 -17.03 6.00
CA LYS A 159 13.00 -17.54 7.00
C LYS A 159 11.55 -17.29 6.56
N LYS A 160 10.62 -18.10 7.09
CA LYS A 160 9.19 -17.84 6.96
C LYS A 160 8.83 -16.46 7.53
N LEU A 161 7.88 -15.80 6.90
CA LEU A 161 7.44 -14.47 7.31
C LEU A 161 6.70 -14.51 8.65
N THR A 162 7.08 -13.61 9.54
CA THR A 162 6.40 -13.49 10.83
C THR A 162 4.95 -13.05 10.65
N ALA A 163 4.07 -13.46 11.57
CA ALA A 163 2.68 -13.01 11.60
C ALA A 163 2.56 -11.48 11.64
N ARG A 164 3.47 -10.81 12.38
CA ARG A 164 3.52 -9.35 12.48
C ARG A 164 3.82 -8.69 11.12
N SER A 165 4.80 -9.22 10.39
CA SER A 165 5.14 -8.71 9.05
C SER A 165 3.96 -8.84 8.09
N ARG A 166 3.31 -10.02 8.05
CA ARG A 166 2.12 -10.26 7.22
C ARG A 166 0.96 -9.33 7.58
N ASN A 167 0.68 -9.16 8.88
CA ASN A 167 -0.37 -8.24 9.32
C ASN A 167 -0.08 -6.79 8.93
N ASN A 168 1.17 -6.34 8.94
CA ASN A 168 1.53 -5.01 8.47
C ASN A 168 1.25 -4.83 6.97
N GLU A 169 1.56 -5.84 6.15
CA GLU A 169 1.22 -5.86 4.71
C GLU A 169 -0.30 -5.78 4.53
N TYR A 170 -1.06 -6.64 5.21
CA TYR A 170 -2.52 -6.64 5.16
C TYR A 170 -3.15 -5.30 5.52
N GLN A 171 -2.66 -4.62 6.55
CA GLN A 171 -3.16 -3.30 6.92
C GLN A 171 -2.92 -2.26 5.82
N VAL A 172 -1.76 -2.29 5.17
CA VAL A 172 -1.46 -1.37 4.06
C VAL A 172 -2.29 -1.69 2.83
N HIS A 173 -2.48 -2.98 2.50
CA HIS A 173 -3.36 -3.38 1.40
C HIS A 173 -4.80 -2.95 1.68
N ARG A 174 -5.28 -3.10 2.91
CA ARG A 174 -6.59 -2.57 3.32
C ARG A 174 -6.72 -1.09 3.03
N GLN A 175 -5.72 -0.31 3.47
CA GLN A 175 -5.70 1.13 3.29
C GLN A 175 -5.73 1.51 1.81
N PHE A 176 -4.98 0.78 0.98
CA PHE A 176 -4.97 0.95 -0.46
C PHE A 176 -6.32 0.62 -1.08
N PHE A 177 -6.91 -0.54 -0.82
CA PHE A 177 -8.21 -0.92 -1.35
C PHE A 177 -9.34 0.01 -0.86
N GLN A 178 -9.29 0.45 0.40
CA GLN A 178 -10.21 1.47 0.92
C GLN A 178 -10.10 2.79 0.14
N TYR A 179 -8.88 3.21 -0.21
CA TYR A 179 -8.68 4.38 -1.05
C TYR A 179 -9.28 4.17 -2.46
N LEU A 180 -9.06 3.00 -3.06
CA LEU A 180 -9.63 2.68 -4.38
C LEU A 180 -11.16 2.70 -4.37
N LYS A 181 -11.78 2.15 -3.33
CA LYS A 181 -13.24 2.16 -3.17
C LYS A 181 -13.75 3.59 -2.93
N ASN A 182 -13.26 4.25 -1.89
CA ASN A 182 -13.88 5.47 -1.38
C ASN A 182 -13.52 6.72 -2.18
N LYS A 183 -12.33 6.78 -2.79
CA LYS A 183 -11.85 7.97 -3.51
C LYS A 183 -11.88 7.84 -5.03
N LEU A 184 -11.69 6.63 -5.55
CA LEU A 184 -11.62 6.41 -7.00
C LEU A 184 -12.80 5.63 -7.57
N ASN A 185 -13.68 5.08 -6.72
CA ASN A 185 -14.77 4.18 -7.11
C ASN A 185 -14.32 3.08 -8.10
N ALA A 186 -13.08 2.60 -7.95
CA ALA A 186 -12.44 1.68 -8.90
C ALA A 186 -12.79 0.22 -8.62
N ILE A 187 -13.21 -0.08 -7.39
CA ILE A 187 -13.59 -1.40 -6.90
C ILE A 187 -14.91 -1.30 -6.12
N GLU A 188 -15.67 -2.39 -6.07
CA GLU A 188 -17.01 -2.41 -5.45
C GLU A 188 -16.94 -2.63 -3.93
N TYR A 189 -16.00 -3.47 -3.49
CA TYR A 189 -15.80 -3.80 -2.09
C TYR A 189 -14.32 -3.85 -1.73
N VAL A 190 -14.03 -3.83 -0.43
CA VAL A 190 -12.67 -4.00 0.12
C VAL A 190 -12.55 -5.46 0.53
N PRO A 191 -11.50 -6.18 0.10
CA PRO A 191 -11.37 -7.60 0.43
C PRO A 191 -11.22 -7.81 1.93
N SER A 192 -11.81 -8.90 2.44
CA SER A 192 -11.61 -9.33 3.82
C SER A 192 -10.16 -9.74 4.05
N LEU A 193 -9.71 -9.58 5.30
CA LEU A 193 -8.33 -9.85 5.68
C LEU A 193 -8.29 -10.89 6.79
N LEU A 194 -7.60 -11.99 6.50
CA LEU A 194 -7.25 -13.01 7.50
C LEU A 194 -6.12 -12.47 8.38
N LYS A 195 -6.48 -11.88 9.52
CA LYS A 195 -5.49 -11.46 10.52
C LYS A 195 -4.88 -12.69 11.17
N VAL A 196 -3.56 -12.80 11.11
CA VAL A 196 -2.83 -13.87 11.79
C VAL A 196 -2.65 -13.48 13.26
N LYS A 197 -2.86 -14.41 14.18
CA LYS A 197 -2.59 -14.18 15.61
C LYS A 197 -1.11 -13.89 15.81
N VAL A 198 -0.80 -12.82 16.54
CA VAL A 198 0.58 -12.44 16.87
C VAL A 198 0.83 -12.74 18.32
N GLU A 199 1.82 -13.57 18.59
CA GLU A 199 2.33 -13.78 19.94
C GLU A 199 3.36 -12.70 20.28
N GLN A 200 3.30 -12.22 21.51
CA GLN A 200 4.29 -11.27 22.02
C GLN A 200 5.53 -12.04 22.45
N THR A 201 6.62 -11.83 21.73
CA THR A 201 7.91 -12.46 22.03
C THR A 201 8.87 -11.55 22.80
N ASN A 202 8.56 -10.25 22.89
CA ASN A 202 9.39 -9.30 23.61
C ASN A 202 8.87 -9.14 25.04
N HIS A 203 9.66 -9.63 25.99
CA HIS A 203 9.38 -9.53 27.42
C HIS A 203 10.26 -8.45 28.05
N PRO A 204 9.82 -7.81 29.14
CA PRO A 204 10.66 -6.92 29.92
C PRO A 204 11.96 -7.59 30.35
N PHE A 205 13.04 -6.81 30.45
CA PHE A 205 14.30 -7.34 30.95
C PHE A 205 14.13 -7.81 32.41
N PRO A 206 14.61 -9.02 32.79
CA PRO A 206 14.42 -9.54 34.13
C PRO A 206 15.11 -8.69 35.20
N GLN A 207 14.38 -8.32 36.26
CA GLN A 207 14.89 -7.45 37.33
C GLN A 207 16.10 -8.08 38.04
N GLU A 208 16.07 -9.38 38.29
CA GLU A 208 17.15 -10.13 38.94
C GLU A 208 18.47 -10.08 38.15
N LYS A 209 18.40 -9.91 36.83
CA LYS A 209 19.58 -9.82 35.96
C LYS A 209 20.11 -8.40 35.83
N TYR A 210 19.44 -7.39 36.38
CA TYR A 210 19.84 -5.99 36.24
C TYR A 210 21.21 -5.71 36.87
N ASN A 211 21.47 -6.23 38.07
CA ASN A 211 22.77 -6.07 38.73
C ASN A 211 23.90 -6.75 37.96
N ALA A 212 23.62 -7.92 37.36
CA ALA A 212 24.59 -8.61 36.49
C ALA A 212 24.89 -7.81 35.22
N LEU A 213 23.87 -7.20 34.60
CA LEU A 213 24.05 -6.29 33.46
C LEU A 213 24.92 -5.07 33.84
N LEU A 214 24.65 -4.45 35.00
CA LEU A 214 25.46 -3.31 35.47
C LEU A 214 26.90 -3.71 35.76
N LYS A 215 27.14 -4.91 36.32
CA LYS A 215 28.49 -5.45 36.50
C LYS A 215 29.21 -5.63 35.15
N ALA A 216 28.59 -6.36 34.22
CA ALA A 216 29.16 -6.58 32.89
C ALA A 216 29.48 -5.26 32.16
N SER A 217 28.64 -4.23 32.32
CA SER A 217 28.90 -2.91 31.74
C SER A 217 30.12 -2.21 32.35
N ARG A 218 30.40 -2.41 33.65
CA ARG A 218 31.59 -1.85 34.32
C ARG A 218 32.85 -2.58 33.86
N ASP A 219 32.79 -3.90 33.83
CA ASP A 219 33.90 -4.74 33.39
C ASP A 219 34.29 -4.38 31.94
N ALA A 220 33.30 -4.25 31.04
CA ALA A 220 33.53 -3.81 29.67
C ALA A 220 34.17 -2.41 29.54
N ILE A 221 33.90 -1.49 30.47
CA ILE A 221 34.55 -0.16 30.49
C ILE A 221 35.99 -0.26 30.99
N ASN A 222 36.24 -1.09 32.01
CA ASN A 222 37.55 -1.26 32.63
C ASN A 222 38.52 -1.97 31.68
N ASP A 223 38.06 -3.02 31.01
CA ASP A 223 38.86 -3.84 30.10
C ASP A 223 39.12 -3.15 28.75
N CYS A 224 38.38 -2.07 28.44
CA CYS A 224 38.54 -1.37 27.18
C CYS A 224 39.74 -0.41 27.18
N VAL A 225 40.75 -0.74 26.37
CA VAL A 225 41.95 0.09 26.18
C VAL A 225 41.68 1.31 25.28
N ASN A 226 40.88 1.12 24.22
CA ASN A 226 40.61 2.19 23.27
C ASN A 226 39.70 3.28 23.89
N TYR A 227 40.24 4.49 24.02
CA TYR A 227 39.54 5.62 24.63
C TYR A 227 38.15 5.91 24.03
N LYS A 228 38.02 5.88 22.69
CA LYS A 228 36.75 6.18 22.01
C LYS A 228 35.71 5.10 22.28
N THR A 229 36.11 3.83 22.23
CA THR A 229 35.24 2.71 22.55
C THR A 229 34.84 2.72 24.03
N LYS A 230 35.79 3.04 24.92
CA LYS A 230 35.54 3.20 26.36
C LYS A 230 34.51 4.30 26.63
N TRP A 231 34.64 5.45 25.98
CA TRP A 231 33.65 6.52 26.05
C TRP A 231 32.25 6.05 25.62
N ASN A 232 32.14 5.32 24.50
CA ASN A 232 30.86 4.77 24.04
C ASN A 232 30.22 3.82 25.07
N TRP A 233 31.02 2.97 25.73
CA TRP A 233 30.54 2.11 26.81
C TRP A 233 30.07 2.90 28.02
N MET A 234 30.79 3.95 28.42
CA MET A 234 30.37 4.84 29.50
C MET A 234 29.05 5.55 29.18
N VAL A 235 28.88 6.02 27.95
CA VAL A 235 27.62 6.63 27.48
C VAL A 235 26.49 5.62 27.50
N MET A 236 26.69 4.42 26.95
CA MET A 236 25.68 3.35 26.95
C MET A 236 25.22 3.01 28.38
N ARG A 237 26.18 2.81 29.30
CA ARG A 237 25.88 2.54 30.72
C ARG A 237 25.07 3.66 31.35
N THR A 238 25.45 4.92 31.11
CA THR A 238 24.73 6.09 31.64
C THR A 238 23.29 6.16 31.10
N VAL A 239 23.08 5.87 29.81
CA VAL A 239 21.75 5.83 29.21
C VAL A 239 20.90 4.72 29.82
N ILE A 240 21.46 3.53 30.06
CA ILE A 240 20.75 2.42 30.73
C ILE A 240 20.29 2.83 32.14
N LEU A 241 21.17 3.48 32.91
CA LEU A 241 20.83 3.96 34.26
C LEU A 241 19.73 5.02 34.22
N LEU A 242 19.85 5.99 33.31
CA LEU A 242 18.85 7.05 33.12
C LEU A 242 17.49 6.46 32.76
N MET A 243 17.44 5.57 31.77
CA MET A 243 16.19 4.96 31.31
C MET A 243 15.56 4.06 32.37
N HIS A 244 16.37 3.31 33.13
CA HIS A 244 15.87 2.49 34.23
C HIS A 244 15.30 3.37 35.36
N GLY A 245 15.97 4.46 35.72
CA GLY A 245 15.53 5.35 36.80
C GLY A 245 14.33 6.24 36.44
N THR A 246 14.14 6.57 35.17
CA THR A 246 13.10 7.52 34.73
C THR A 246 11.99 6.89 33.88
N GLY A 247 12.19 5.67 33.37
CA GLY A 247 11.25 5.01 32.46
C GLY A 247 11.16 5.67 31.07
N CYS A 248 12.05 6.60 30.73
CA CYS A 248 12.01 7.31 29.47
C CYS A 248 12.39 6.42 28.28
N ARG A 249 11.95 6.81 27.08
CA ARG A 249 12.31 6.13 25.84
C ARG A 249 13.74 6.49 25.43
N VAL A 250 14.42 5.60 24.70
CA VAL A 250 15.76 5.86 24.11
C VAL A 250 15.82 7.21 23.39
N THR A 251 14.78 7.55 22.61
CA THR A 251 14.74 8.81 21.86
C THR A 251 14.59 10.04 22.76
N GLU A 252 13.86 9.90 23.87
CA GLU A 252 13.69 10.96 24.86
C GLU A 252 15.03 11.20 25.60
N ALA A 253 15.70 10.11 26.02
CA ALA A 253 17.05 10.18 26.61
C ALA A 253 18.08 10.83 25.66
N LYS A 254 18.03 10.51 24.36
CA LYS A 254 18.92 11.09 23.36
C LYS A 254 18.72 12.60 23.17
N ASN A 255 17.49 13.08 23.29
CA ASN A 255 17.15 14.48 23.05
C ASN A 255 17.34 15.38 24.28
N LEU A 256 17.61 14.79 25.44
CA LEU A 256 17.75 15.49 26.71
C LEU A 256 18.91 16.48 26.66
N ARG A 257 18.67 17.72 27.13
CA ARG A 257 19.67 18.78 27.26
C ARG A 257 19.85 19.15 28.72
N TRP A 258 20.99 19.77 29.04
CA TRP A 258 21.25 20.26 30.39
C TRP A 258 20.20 21.25 30.90
N GLY A 259 19.65 22.09 30.02
CA GLY A 259 18.57 23.04 30.37
C GLY A 259 17.22 22.40 30.69
N ASP A 260 17.05 21.11 30.37
CA ASP A 260 15.83 20.34 30.66
C ASP A 260 15.83 19.78 32.08
N ILE A 261 16.96 19.88 32.80
CA ILE A 261 17.11 19.42 34.18
C ILE A 261 17.01 20.66 35.07
N LYS A 262 15.97 20.70 35.90
CA LYS A 262 15.72 21.80 36.83
C LYS A 262 15.66 21.27 38.24
N HIS A 263 16.31 21.97 39.17
CA HIS A 263 16.18 21.66 40.57
C HIS A 263 15.08 22.53 41.19
N ASN A 264 14.02 21.89 41.65
CA ASN A 264 12.91 22.55 42.35
C ASN A 264 13.27 22.70 43.83
N LYS A 265 13.85 23.85 44.17
CA LYS A 265 14.27 24.20 45.55
C LYS A 265 13.16 24.12 46.59
N ARG A 266 11.89 24.24 46.20
CA ARG A 266 10.75 24.20 47.14
C ARG A 266 10.38 22.77 47.54
N ARG A 267 10.62 21.81 46.66
CA ARG A 267 10.30 20.39 46.88
C ARG A 267 11.54 19.55 47.16
N ASP A 268 12.73 20.15 47.05
CA ASP A 268 14.02 19.47 47.08
C ASP A 268 14.07 18.28 46.10
N LEU A 269 13.52 18.49 44.91
CA LEU A 269 13.44 17.47 43.86
C LEU A 269 14.03 17.99 42.56
N SER A 270 14.73 17.11 41.84
CA SER A 270 15.18 17.37 40.48
C SER A 270 14.09 16.94 39.50
N GLU A 271 13.65 17.89 38.68
CA GLU A 271 12.67 17.69 37.61
C GLU A 271 13.41 17.55 36.28
N ILE A 272 12.99 16.57 35.48
CA ILE A 272 13.56 16.31 34.16
C ILE A 272 12.46 16.46 33.13
N TYR A 273 12.72 17.29 32.12
CA TYR A 273 11.82 17.50 31.01
C TYR A 273 12.23 16.67 29.79
N PHE A 274 11.33 15.83 29.29
CA PHE A 274 11.63 14.93 28.16
C PHE A 274 10.97 15.42 26.87
N HIS A 275 11.81 15.71 25.86
CA HIS A 275 11.37 16.05 24.51
C HIS A 275 11.14 14.79 23.67
N GLY A 276 9.94 14.66 23.09
CA GLY A 276 9.58 13.45 22.33
C GLY A 276 8.42 13.65 21.36
N LYS A 277 8.11 12.62 20.58
CA LYS A 277 6.99 12.69 19.63
C LYS A 277 5.67 12.86 20.40
N GLY A 278 5.05 14.04 20.27
CA GLY A 278 3.82 14.40 20.98
C GLY A 278 4.02 14.84 22.43
N LYS A 279 5.26 15.13 22.82
CA LYS A 279 5.63 15.79 24.08
C LYS A 279 6.52 16.95 23.70
N GLU A 280 5.87 18.10 23.49
CA GLU A 280 6.57 19.39 23.59
C GLU A 280 6.81 19.70 25.04
#